data_AF-X1LXJ9-F1
#
_entry.id   AF-X1LXJ9-F1
#
_cell.length_a   1.000
_cell.length_b   1.000
_cell.length_c   1.000
_cell.angle_alpha   90.00
_cell.angle_beta   90.00
_cell.angle_gamma   90.00
#
_symmetry.space_group_name_H-M   'P 1'
#
loop_
_entity.id
_entity.type
_entity.pdbx_description
1 polymer ?
#
loop_
_entity_poly.entity_id
_entity_poly.type
_entity_poly.pdbx_seq_one_letter_code
_entity_poly.pdbx_strand_id
1 'polypeptide(L)'
;MNPEDFESSWAGRCVKIPAGYWAFIPHPLPPAISYDTSLIRLLSEADRLLGELSGTGRLLANPYLLIAPYVRREAEEVVEEQAQAFEDYKDYLIQVWDQKEKEKV
;
A
#
# COMPACT_ATOMS: atom_id res chain seq x y z
N MET A 1 16.45 -0.11 -2.64
CA MET A 1 15.79 0.50 -1.46
C MET A 1 16.66 1.63 -0.97
N ASN A 2 16.18 2.87 -1.03
CA ASN A 2 16.86 4.01 -0.42
C ASN A 2 16.35 4.16 1.03
N PRO A 3 17.21 4.08 2.07
CA PRO A 3 16.78 4.23 3.46
C PRO A 3 16.16 5.60 3.77
N GLU A 4 16.55 6.63 3.03
CA GLU A 4 16.09 8.01 3.19
C GLU A 4 14.58 8.14 2.96
N ASP A 5 14.01 7.31 2.09
CA ASP A 5 12.56 7.26 1.82
C ASP A 5 11.75 6.82 3.05
N PHE A 6 12.40 6.26 4.08
CA PHE A 6 11.78 5.67 5.27
C PHE A 6 12.19 6.34 6.59
N GLU A 7 12.96 7.44 6.55
CA GLU A 7 13.48 8.11 7.76
C GLU A 7 12.40 8.62 8.73
N SER A 8 11.21 8.92 8.21
CA SER A 8 10.05 9.39 9.00
C SER A 8 8.84 8.45 8.90
N SER A 9 9.06 7.17 8.56
CA SER A 9 7.97 6.23 8.37
C SER A 9 7.25 5.90 9.69
N TRP A 10 5.95 6.20 9.75
CA TRP A 10 5.08 5.75 10.84
C TRP A 10 4.96 4.21 10.86
N ALA A 11 5.17 3.55 9.71
CA ALA A 11 5.00 2.12 9.56
C ALA A 11 6.19 1.28 10.08
N GLY A 12 7.39 1.86 10.22
CA GLY A 12 8.57 1.12 10.65
C GLY A 12 9.88 1.88 10.47
N ARG A 13 11.01 1.18 10.51
CA ARG A 13 12.34 1.75 10.32
C ARG A 13 13.26 0.87 9.49
N CYS A 14 14.17 1.48 8.74
CA CYS A 14 15.25 0.79 8.06
C CYS A 14 16.44 0.60 9.01
N VAL A 15 16.99 -0.62 9.06
CA VAL A 15 18.21 -0.93 9.80
C VAL A 15 19.24 -1.57 8.88
N LYS A 16 20.51 -1.19 9.05
CA LYS A 16 21.63 -1.83 8.34
C LYS A 16 21.99 -3.11 9.08
N ILE A 17 21.87 -4.25 8.41
CA ILE A 17 22.15 -5.55 9.04
C ILE A 17 23.59 -5.99 8.77
N PRO A 18 24.14 -6.95 9.56
CA PRO A 18 25.55 -7.37 9.43
C PRO A 18 25.95 -7.87 8.04
N ALA A 19 25.01 -8.40 7.26
CA ALA A 19 25.25 -8.85 5.89
C ALA A 19 25.40 -7.71 4.86
N GLY A 20 25.38 -6.44 5.31
CA GLY A 20 25.72 -5.27 4.49
C GLY A 20 24.54 -4.59 3.78
N TYR A 21 23.36 -5.21 3.78
CA TYR A 21 22.15 -4.64 3.18
C TYR A 21 21.22 -3.99 4.22
N TRP A 22 20.27 -3.20 3.73
CA TRP A 22 19.22 -2.56 4.52
C TRP A 22 17.99 -3.45 4.62
N ALA A 23 17.42 -3.54 5.81
CA ALA A 23 16.18 -4.27 6.07
C ALA A 23 15.15 -3.34 6.72
N PHE A 24 13.89 -3.42 6.28
CA PHE A 24 12.77 -2.73 6.91
C PHE A 24 12.24 -3.56 8.09
N ILE A 25 12.10 -2.93 9.25
CA ILE A 25 11.47 -3.52 10.44
C ILE A 25 10.19 -2.73 10.73
N PRO A 26 9.00 -3.33 10.61
CA PRO A 26 7.75 -2.66 10.91
C PRO A 26 7.63 -2.35 12.41
N HIS A 27 6.90 -1.27 12.75
CA HIS A 27 6.47 -1.03 14.12
C HIS A 27 5.48 -2.12 14.58
N PRO A 28 5.46 -2.47 15.87
CA PRO A 28 4.51 -3.44 16.40
C PRO A 28 3.06 -2.94 16.20
N LEU A 29 2.18 -3.86 15.82
CA LEU A 29 0.75 -3.60 15.66
C LEU A 29 -0.03 -4.02 16.93
N PRO A 30 -1.12 -3.29 17.28
CA PRO A 30 -1.59 -2.06 16.64
C PRO A 30 -0.76 -0.84 17.07
N PRO A 31 -0.64 0.19 16.20
CA PRO A 31 -0.05 1.46 16.61
C PRO A 31 -0.95 2.14 17.66
N ALA A 32 -0.37 3.06 18.44
CA ALA A 32 -1.15 3.92 19.31
C ALA A 32 -1.95 4.92 18.45
N ILE A 33 -3.29 4.82 18.46
CA ILE A 33 -4.19 5.69 17.73
C ILE A 33 -4.92 6.60 18.72
N SER A 34 -4.87 7.91 18.51
CA SER A 34 -5.66 8.87 19.27
C SER A 34 -7.05 8.99 18.66
N TYR A 35 -8.07 8.52 19.37
CA TYR A 35 -9.47 8.67 18.98
C TYR A 35 -9.99 10.05 19.38
N ASP A 36 -9.58 11.07 18.64
CA ASP A 36 -10.14 12.39 18.80
C ASP A 36 -11.57 12.46 18.23
N THR A 37 -12.29 13.54 18.54
CA THR A 37 -13.67 13.71 18.07
C THR A 37 -13.75 13.75 16.54
N SER A 38 -12.69 14.23 15.86
CA SER A 38 -12.66 14.31 14.41
C SER A 38 -12.60 12.92 13.77
N LEU A 39 -11.71 12.05 14.25
CA LEU A 39 -11.58 10.66 13.80
C LEU A 39 -12.83 9.86 14.10
N ILE A 40 -13.40 9.98 15.30
CA ILE A 40 -14.64 9.28 15.68
C ILE A 40 -15.79 9.67 14.75
N ARG A 41 -15.90 10.96 14.40
CA ARG A 41 -16.91 11.44 13.44
C ARG A 41 -16.70 10.85 12.05
N LEU A 42 -15.46 10.83 11.57
CA LEU A 42 -15.12 10.25 10.26
C LEU A 42 -15.41 8.74 10.21
N LEU A 43 -15.07 8.00 11.27
CA LEU A 43 -15.39 6.58 11.37
C LEU A 43 -16.91 6.34 11.33
N SER A 44 -17.67 7.14 12.10
CA SER A 44 -19.14 7.05 12.11
C SER A 44 -19.75 7.38 10.74
N GLU A 45 -19.19 8.37 10.04
CA GLU A 45 -19.61 8.75 8.70
C GLU A 45 -19.31 7.66 7.67
N ALA A 46 -18.11 7.06 7.74
CA ALA A 46 -17.72 5.93 6.90
C ALA A 46 -18.65 4.72 7.13
N ASP A 47 -18.93 4.36 8.38
CA ASP A 47 -19.84 3.25 8.71
C ASP A 47 -21.26 3.49 8.18
N ARG A 48 -21.76 4.72 8.28
CA ARG A 48 -23.08 5.09 7.70
C ARG A 48 -23.08 4.89 6.19
N LEU A 49 -22.07 5.39 5.48
CA LEU A 49 -21.99 5.30 4.02
C LEU A 49 -21.84 3.85 3.55
N LEU A 50 -21.07 3.02 4.26
CA LEU A 50 -20.97 1.58 3.99
C LEU A 50 -22.31 0.88 4.24
N GLY A 51 -23.03 1.25 5.29
CA GLY A 51 -24.38 0.77 5.57
C GLY A 51 -25.38 1.14 4.46
N GLU A 52 -25.34 2.38 3.98
CA GLU A 52 -26.16 2.86 2.86
C GLU A 52 -25.87 2.12 1.55
N LEU A 53 -24.59 1.88 1.24
CA LEU A 53 -24.18 1.08 0.09
C LEU A 53 -24.70 -0.36 0.20
N SER A 54 -24.55 -0.98 1.37
CA SER A 54 -25.04 -2.35 1.61
C SER A 54 -26.56 -2.43 1.47
N GLY A 55 -27.29 -1.47 2.03
CA GLY A 55 -28.75 -1.39 1.92
C GLY A 55 -29.21 -1.21 0.48
N THR A 56 -28.63 -0.25 -0.24
CA THR A 56 -28.95 0.04 -1.65
C THR A 56 -28.61 -1.16 -2.55
N GLY A 57 -27.46 -1.81 -2.31
CA GLY A 57 -27.04 -3.00 -3.03
C GLY A 57 -28.03 -4.16 -2.95
N ARG A 58 -28.72 -4.32 -1.81
CA ARG A 58 -29.76 -5.36 -1.62
C ARG A 58 -31.08 -5.04 -2.34
N LEU A 59 -31.34 -3.78 -2.67
CA LEU A 59 -32.54 -3.36 -3.39
C LEU A 59 -32.43 -3.58 -4.90
N LEU A 60 -31.22 -3.88 -5.42
CA LEU A 60 -31.02 -4.22 -6.81
C LEU A 60 -31.65 -5.59 -7.13
N ALA A 61 -32.49 -5.62 -8.15
CA ALA A 61 -33.10 -6.85 -8.66
C ALA A 61 -32.06 -7.90 -9.08
N ASN A 62 -30.85 -7.46 -9.49
CA ASN A 62 -29.72 -8.33 -9.78
C ASN A 62 -28.41 -7.73 -9.23
N PRO A 63 -27.95 -8.15 -8.05
CA PRO A 63 -26.71 -7.65 -7.43
C PRO A 63 -25.43 -7.94 -8.24
N TYR A 64 -25.43 -8.97 -9.09
CA TYR A 64 -24.27 -9.36 -9.91
C TYR A 64 -23.88 -8.28 -10.93
N LEU A 65 -24.77 -7.33 -11.24
CA LEU A 65 -24.47 -6.18 -12.09
C LEU A 65 -23.39 -5.26 -11.50
N LEU A 66 -23.25 -5.23 -10.17
CA LEU A 66 -22.27 -4.37 -9.51
C LEU A 66 -21.05 -5.16 -9.01
N ILE A 67 -21.21 -6.41 -8.56
CA ILE A 67 -20.10 -7.18 -7.96
C ILE A 67 -18.92 -7.32 -8.92
N ALA A 68 -19.16 -7.79 -10.15
CA ALA A 68 -18.09 -8.04 -11.12
C ALA A 68 -17.31 -6.77 -11.54
N PRO A 69 -17.97 -5.65 -11.92
CA PRO A 69 -17.24 -4.43 -12.28
C PRO A 69 -16.52 -3.76 -11.09
N TYR A 70 -17.08 -3.80 -9.88
CA TYR A 70 -16.39 -3.24 -8.70
C TYR A 70 -15.17 -4.06 -8.29
N VAL A 71 -15.25 -5.40 -8.27
CA VAL A 71 -14.08 -6.25 -7.97
C VAL A 71 -12.96 -6.01 -8.97
N ARG A 72 -13.29 -5.81 -10.25
CA ARG A 72 -12.29 -5.52 -11.28
C ARG A 72 -11.60 -4.18 -11.03
N ARG A 73 -12.37 -3.12 -10.74
CA ARG A 73 -11.80 -1.78 -10.51
C ARG A 73 -10.89 -1.76 -9.28
N GLU A 74 -11.33 -2.36 -8.17
CA GLU A 74 -10.51 -2.45 -6.95
C GLU A 74 -9.23 -3.28 -7.21
N ALA A 75 -9.32 -4.36 -8.00
CA ALA A 75 -8.15 -5.14 -8.38
C ALA A 75 -7.20 -4.36 -9.30
N GLU A 76 -7.71 -3.55 -10.22
CA GLU A 76 -6.90 -2.69 -11.09
C GLU A 76 -6.16 -1.63 -10.26
N GLU A 77 -6.83 -0.96 -9.32
CA GLU A 77 -6.20 0.01 -8.41
C GLU A 77 -5.12 -0.64 -7.53
N VAL A 78 -5.38 -1.83 -6.98
CA VAL A 78 -4.41 -2.58 -6.17
C VAL A 78 -3.22 -3.07 -7.00
N VAL A 79 -3.44 -3.49 -8.25
CA VAL A 79 -2.37 -3.98 -9.13
C VAL A 79 -1.55 -2.82 -9.70
N GLU A 80 -2.15 -1.66 -9.98
CA GLU A 80 -1.43 -0.48 -10.48
C GLU A 80 -0.40 0.02 -9.45
N GLU A 81 -0.76 0.04 -8.16
CA GLU A 81 0.16 0.38 -7.08
C GLU A 81 1.34 -0.63 -6.97
N GLN A 82 1.07 -1.93 -7.17
CA GLN A 82 2.13 -2.95 -7.16
C GLN A 82 2.96 -3.00 -8.47
N ALA A 83 2.37 -2.64 -9.60
CA ALA A 83 3.04 -2.57 -10.89
C ALA A 83 4.07 -1.45 -10.91
N GLN A 84 3.75 -0.30 -10.30
CA GLN A 84 4.72 0.79 -10.14
C GLN A 84 5.93 0.34 -9.31
N ALA A 85 5.69 -0.33 -8.17
CA ALA A 85 6.77 -0.88 -7.34
C ALA A 85 7.63 -1.93 -8.08
N PHE A 86 7.04 -2.67 -9.02
CA PHE A 86 7.75 -3.65 -9.84
C PHE A 86 8.59 -3.01 -10.96
N GLU A 87 8.08 -1.98 -11.63
CA GLU A 87 8.85 -1.24 -12.64
C GLU A 87 10.03 -0.49 -12.00
N ASP A 88 9.81 0.15 -10.84
CA ASP A 88 10.89 0.79 -10.08
C ASP A 88 12.00 -0.22 -9.71
N TYR A 89 11.61 -1.45 -9.37
CA TYR A 89 12.56 -2.53 -9.07
C TYR A 89 13.32 -3.01 -10.33
N LYS A 90 12.66 -3.06 -11.48
CA LYS A 90 13.28 -3.44 -12.76
C LYS A 90 14.31 -2.42 -13.19
N ASP A 91 13.99 -1.13 -13.10
CA ASP A 91 14.90 -0.03 -13.42
C ASP A 91 16.13 -0.01 -12.48
N TYR A 92 15.92 -0.29 -11.19
CA TYR A 92 17.01 -0.48 -10.24
C TYR A 92 17.95 -1.63 -10.66
N LEU A 93 17.40 -2.79 -11.06
CA LEU A 93 18.21 -3.94 -11.48
C LEU A 93 19.01 -3.66 -12.74
N ILE A 94 18.43 -2.92 -13.69
CA ILE A 94 19.12 -2.48 -14.92
C ILE A 94 20.31 -1.56 -14.56
N GLN A 95 20.10 -0.57 -13.70
CA GLN A 95 21.18 0.31 -13.25
C GLN A 95 22.32 -0.44 -12.54
N VAL A 96 21.99 -1.37 -11.64
CA VAL A 96 22.98 -2.18 -10.92
C VAL A 96 23.79 -3.05 -11.88
N TRP A 97 23.15 -3.60 -12.92
CA TRP A 97 23.83 -4.37 -13.96
C TRP A 97 24.79 -3.51 -14.79
N ASP A 98 24.35 -2.33 -15.23
CA ASP A 98 25.17 -1.37 -15.98
C ASP A 98 26.41 -0.92 -15.20
N GLN A 99 26.29 -0.73 -13.87
CA GLN A 99 27.44 -0.39 -13.04
C GLN A 99 28.45 -1.53 -12.92
N LYS A 100 27.97 -2.77 -12.77
CA LYS A 100 28.85 -3.95 -12.74
C LYS A 100 29.58 -4.20 -14.06
N GLU A 101 28.99 -3.83 -15.19
CA GLU A 101 29.67 -3.89 -16.49
C GLU A 101 30.76 -2.81 -16.61
N LYS A 102 30.51 -1.60 -16.10
CA LYS A 102 31.48 -0.49 -16.12
C LYS A 102 32.68 -0.73 -15.19
N GLU A 103 32.52 -1.44 -14.08
CA GLU A 103 33.62 -1.80 -13.17
C GLU A 103 34.52 -2.95 -13.69
N LYS A 104 34.15 -3.61 -14.78
CA LYS A 104 34.93 -4.71 -15.40
C LYS A 104 35.93 -4.25 -16.47
N VAL A 105 36.03 -2.96 -16.75
CA VAL A 105 36.98 -2.35 -17.70
C VAL A 105 38.05 -1.58 -16.93
#